data_AF-A0A0B6X966-F1
#
_entry.id   AF-A0A0B6X966-F1
#
_cell.length_a   1.000
_cell.length_b   1.000
_cell.length_c   1.000
_cell.angle_alpha   90.00
_cell.angle_beta   90.00
_cell.angle_gamma   90.00
#
_symmetry.space_group_name_H-M   'P 1'
#
loop_
_entity.id
_entity.type
_entity.pdbx_description
1 polymer ?
#
loop_
_entity_poly.entity_id
_entity_poly.type
_entity_poly.pdbx_seq_one_letter_code
_entity_poly.pdbx_strand_id
1 'polypeptide(L)' 'MDRYLVKCYIKEDDGKYNICEEEILNSMKEVREYIKTEQLCELYDSVEVERIRENNNV' A
#
# COMPACT_ATOMS: atom_id res chain seq x y z
N MET A 1 -18.16 -3.92 -0.83
CA MET A 1 -17.49 -3.10 -1.86
C MET A 1 -16.08 -3.65 -2.06
N ASP A 2 -15.42 -3.44 -3.21
CA ASP A 2 -14.00 -3.78 -3.30
C ASP A 2 -13.17 -2.76 -2.53
N ARG A 3 -12.27 -3.22 -1.66
CA ARG A 3 -11.30 -2.38 -0.96
C ARG A 3 -9.88 -2.79 -1.33
N TYR A 4 -8.93 -1.89 -1.15
CA TYR A 4 -7.52 -2.10 -1.51
C TYR A 4 -6.64 -1.69 -0.34
N LEU A 5 -5.77 -2.59 0.10
CA LEU A 5 -4.72 -2.29 1.06
C LEU A 5 -3.46 -1.93 0.28
N VAL A 6 -2.93 -0.74 0.51
CA VAL A 6 -1.62 -0.32 -0.01
C VAL A 6 -0.62 -0.42 1.13
N LYS A 7 0.48 -1.14 0.91
CA LYS A 7 1.60 -1.25 1.85
C LYS A 7 2.84 -0.61 1.25
N CYS A 8 3.41 0.35 1.95
CA CYS A 8 4.67 0.99 1.57
C CYS A 8 5.81 0.38 2.40
N TYR A 9 6.91 0.05 1.73
CA TYR A 9 8.07 -0.58 2.33
C TYR A 9 9.29 0.32 2.22
N ILE A 10 10.07 0.37 3.30
CA ILE A 10 11.42 0.92 3.32
C ILE A 10 12.43 -0.20 3.46
N LYS A 11 13.57 -0.06 2.79
CA LYS A 11 14.69 -0.98 2.97
C LYS A 11 15.60 -0.48 4.09
N GLU A 12 15.78 -1.29 5.12
CA GLU A 12 16.73 -0.99 6.20
C GLU A 12 18.17 -1.33 5.79
N ASP A 13 19.14 -0.80 6.56
CA ASP A 13 20.57 -1.04 6.36
C ASP A 13 20.96 -2.54 6.39
N ASP A 14 20.18 -3.39 7.07
CA ASP A 14 20.41 -4.84 7.09
C ASP A 14 19.86 -5.55 5.82
N GLY A 15 19.24 -4.79 4.90
CA GLY A 15 18.69 -5.26 3.65
C GLY A 15 17.27 -5.82 3.75
N LYS A 16 16.64 -5.81 4.93
CA LYS A 16 15.24 -6.19 5.08
C LYS A 16 14.30 -5.07 4.66
N TYR A 17 13.16 -5.48 4.10
CA TYR A 17 12.06 -4.58 3.81
C TYR A 17 11.09 -4.60 4.99
N ASN A 18 10.86 -3.43 5.58
CA ASN A 18 9.84 -3.27 6.62
C ASN A 18 8.70 -2.40 6.10
N ILE A 19 7.48 -2.73 6.50
CA ILE A 19 6.30 -1.92 6.22
C ILE A 19 6.38 -0.67 7.10
N CYS A 20 6.39 0.50 6.49
CA CYS A 20 6.40 1.77 7.20
C CYS A 20 5.01 2.42 7.22
N GLU A 21 4.18 2.15 6.21
CA GLU A 21 2.86 2.75 6.06
C GLU A 21 1.88 1.77 5.41
N GLU A 22 0.64 1.78 5.90
CA GLU A 22 -0.48 0.98 5.39
C GLU A 22 -1.71 1.87 5.26
N GLU A 23 -2.38 1.83 4.10
CA GLU A 23 -3.57 2.64 3.83
C GLU A 23 -4.66 1.81 3.14
N ILE A 24 -5.92 2.00 3.54
CA ILE A 24 -7.07 1.28 2.99
C ILE A 24 -7.88 2.21 2.10
N LEU A 25 -7.90 1.91 0.81
CA LEU A 25 -8.53 2.74 -0.21
C LEU A 25 -9.74 2.01 -0.81
N ASN A 26 -10.77 2.78 -1.19
CA ASN A 26 -12.05 2.23 -1.65
C ASN A 26 -12.09 2.03 -3.17
N SER A 27 -11.04 2.44 -3.89
CA SER A 27 -10.99 2.34 -5.34
C SER A 27 -9.55 2.32 -5.88
N MET A 28 -9.37 1.71 -7.06
CA MET A 28 -8.09 1.77 -7.78
C MET A 28 -7.71 3.18 -8.22
N LYS A 29 -8.68 4.10 -8.30
CA LYS A 29 -8.40 5.51 -8.60
C LYS A 29 -7.64 6.14 -7.43
N GLU A 30 -8.17 5.98 -6.21
CA GLU A 30 -7.54 6.46 -4.99
C GLU A 30 -6.15 5.82 -4.80
N VAL A 31 -6.00 4.51 -5.05
CA VAL A 31 -4.69 3.83 -5.01
C VAL A 31 -3.67 4.52 -5.92
N ARG A 32 -4.06 4.85 -7.16
CA ARG A 32 -3.15 5.52 -8.09
C ARG A 32 -2.82 6.95 -7.67
N GLU A 33 -3.78 7.68 -7.09
CA GLU A 33 -3.57 9.04 -6.61
C GLU A 33 -2.66 9.05 -5.37
N TYR A 34 -2.88 8.11 -4.45
CA TYR A 34 -2.04 7.88 -3.27
C TYR A 34 -0.61 7.54 -3.68
N ILE A 35 -0.40 6.51 -4.50
CA ILE A 35 0.95 6.12 -4.97
C ILE A 35 1.65 7.27 -5.69
N LYS A 36 0.96 8.07 -6.51
CA LYS A 36 1.58 9.21 -7.20
C LYS A 36 1.96 10.35 -6.26
N THR A 37 1.18 10.57 -5.23
CA THR A 37 1.45 11.61 -4.22
C THR A 37 2.59 11.18 -3.31
N GLU A 38 2.56 9.93 -2.87
CA GLU A 38 3.49 9.36 -1.90
C GLU A 38 4.82 8.88 -2.52
N GLN A 39 4.87 8.51 -3.81
CA GLN A 39 6.15 8.26 -4.50
C GLN A 39 7.02 9.52 -4.65
N LEU A 40 6.53 10.70 -4.26
CA LEU A 40 7.37 11.89 -4.09
C LEU A 40 8.23 11.81 -2.82
N CYS A 41 7.91 10.90 -1.88
CA CYS A 41 8.84 10.51 -0.83
C CYS A 41 9.82 9.48 -1.40
N GLU A 42 11.06 9.91 -1.65
CA GLU A 42 12.23 9.03 -1.94
C GLU A 42 12.52 8.01 -0.82
N LEU A 43 11.66 7.94 0.21
CA LEU A 43 11.77 7.06 1.37
C LEU A 43 11.29 5.64 1.07
N TYR A 44 10.34 5.43 0.16
CA TYR A 44 9.76 4.11 -0.09
C TYR A 44 10.52 3.36 -1.17
N ASP A 45 11.15 2.24 -0.81
CA ASP A 45 11.81 1.35 -1.76
C ASP A 45 10.81 0.48 -2.56
N SER A 46 9.64 0.17 -1.99
CA SER A 46 8.64 -0.68 -2.64
C SER A 46 7.22 -0.38 -2.19
N VAL A 47 6.24 -0.68 -3.05
CA VAL A 47 4.81 -0.57 -2.74
C VAL A 47 4.11 -1.84 -3.20
N GLU A 48 3.33 -2.45 -2.31
CA GLU A 48 2.46 -3.58 -2.59
C GLU A 48 0.98 -3.14 -2.52
N VAL A 49 0.13 -3.67 -3.41
CA VAL A 49 -1.30 -3.40 -3.40
C VAL A 49 -2.06 -4.72 -3.37
N GLU A 50 -2.82 -4.94 -2.30
CA GLU A 50 -3.68 -6.10 -2.12
C GLU A 50 -5.15 -5.74 -2.26
N ARG A 51 -5.92 -6.57 -2.95
CA ARG A 51 -7.38 -6.40 -3.05
C ARG A 51 -8.05 -7.13 -1.89
N ILE A 52 -8.67 -6.38 -0.99
CA ILE A 52 -9.48 -6.91 0.10
C ILE A 52 -10.88 -7.21 -0.44
N ARG A 53 -11.19 -8.50 -0.54
CA ARG A 53 -12.58 -8.95 -0.69
C ARG A 53 -13.15 -9.11 0.72
N GLU A 54 -14.24 -8.43 1.01
CA GLU A 54 -15.05 -8.73 2.20
C GLU A 54 -15.56 -10.17 2.06
N ASN A 55 -14.88 -11.14 2.66
CA ASN A 55 -15.46 -12.46 2.87
C ASN A 55 -16.58 -12.26 3.90
N ASN A 56 -17.82 -12.20 3.42
CA ASN A 56 -18.98 -12.48 4.25
C ASN A 56 -18.86 -13.94 4.73
N ASN A 57 -18.19 -14.14 5.86
CA ASN A 57 -18.28 -15.38 6.61
C ASN A 57 -19.71 -15.44 7.17
N VAL A 58 -20.59 -16.12 6.43
CA VAL A 58 -21.86 -16.65 6.93
C VAL A 58 -21.57 -17.92 7.71
#